data_AF-B6B5P4-F1
#
_entry.id   AF-B6B5P4-F1
#
_cell.length_a   1.000
_cell.length_b   1.000
_cell.length_c   1.000
_cell.angle_alpha   90.00
_cell.angle_beta   90.00
_cell.angle_gamma   90.00
#
_symmetry.space_group_name_H-M   'P 1'
#
loop_
_entity.id
_entity.type
_entity.pdbx_description
1 polymer ?
#
loop_
_entity_poly.entity_id
_entity_poly.type
_entity_poly.pdbx_seq_one_letter_code
_entity_poly.pdbx_strand_id
1 'polypeptide(L)' 'MHRLQPFGGYLSEFRDFGGFTLPTHVEAGNMFETDDYFPFFIADITDVTFPQPDR' A
#
# COMPACT_ATOMS: atom_id res chain seq x y z
N MET A 1 0.41 -5.31 -28.36
CA MET A 1 -0.34 -4.06 -28.09
C MET A 1 -0.32 -3.84 -26.58
N HIS A 2 0.06 -2.65 -26.10
CA HIS A 2 0.04 -2.29 -24.67
C HIS A 2 -0.81 -1.03 -24.49
N ARG A 3 -1.57 -0.96 -23.40
CA ARG A 3 -2.42 0.19 -23.05
C ARG A 3 -2.01 0.70 -21.68
N LEU A 4 -1.86 2.02 -21.54
CA LEU A 4 -1.65 2.64 -20.24
C LEU A 4 -2.90 2.49 -19.38
N GLN A 5 -2.73 2.02 -18.14
CA GLN A 5 -3.78 1.93 -17.15
C GLN A 5 -3.38 2.79 -15.94
N PRO A 6 -4.30 3.60 -15.40
CA PRO A 6 -4.01 4.29 -14.15
C PRO A 6 -3.93 3.25 -13.04
N PHE A 7 -2.82 3.28 -12.32
CA PHE A 7 -2.54 2.38 -11.21
C PHE A 7 -2.48 3.18 -9.92
N GLY A 8 -3.06 2.64 -8.85
CA GLY A 8 -3.09 3.30 -7.55
C GLY A 8 -3.91 2.51 -6.54
N GLY A 9 -4.23 3.15 -5.42
CA GLY A 9 -4.84 2.44 -4.30
C GLY A 9 -5.19 3.28 -3.09
N TYR A 10 -5.80 2.61 -2.12
CA TYR A 10 -6.17 3.17 -0.82
C TYR A 10 -5.27 2.63 0.28
N LEU A 11 -4.95 3.52 1.21
CA LEU A 11 -4.17 3.24 2.40
C LEU A 11 -5.06 3.48 3.62
N SER A 12 -5.10 2.52 4.53
CA SER A 12 -5.89 2.61 5.76
C SER A 12 -5.21 1.90 6.92
N GLU A 13 -5.87 1.90 8.08
CA GLU A 13 -5.36 1.28 9.32
C GLU A 13 -3.96 1.78 9.71
N PHE A 14 -3.79 3.10 9.80
CA PHE A 14 -2.48 3.68 10.11
C PHE A 14 -2.05 3.42 11.55
N ARG A 15 -0.77 3.07 11.75
CA ARG A 15 -0.15 2.83 13.06
C ARG A 15 1.24 3.47 13.14
N ASP A 16 1.68 3.77 14.35
CA ASP A 16 3.05 4.25 14.60
C ASP A 16 4.04 3.09 14.69
N PHE A 17 5.16 3.22 13.99
CA PHE A 17 6.30 2.31 14.04
C PHE A 17 7.57 3.14 14.22
N GLY A 18 8.11 3.18 15.43
CA GLY A 18 9.35 3.91 15.71
C GLY A 18 9.30 5.40 15.36
N GLY A 19 8.12 6.03 15.52
CA GLY A 19 7.91 7.44 15.16
C GLY A 19 7.46 7.70 13.71
N PHE A 20 7.25 6.65 12.91
CA PHE A 20 6.68 6.74 11.56
C PHE A 20 5.24 6.24 11.55
N THR A 21 4.31 7.07 11.07
CA THR A 21 2.92 6.64 10.84
C THR A 21 2.80 5.98 9.47
N LEU A 22 2.53 4.67 9.45
CA LEU A 22 2.43 3.87 8.24
C LEU A 22 1.07 3.16 8.16
N PRO A 23 0.49 2.95 6.95
CA PRO A 23 -0.73 2.18 6.79
C PRO A 23 -0.47 0.70 7.09
N THR A 24 -1.45 0.01 7.65
CA THR A 24 -1.38 -1.45 7.86
C THR A 24 -2.38 -2.25 7.04
N HIS A 25 -3.23 -1.56 6.27
CA HIS A 25 -4.05 -2.17 5.23
C HIS A 25 -3.85 -1.42 3.91
N VAL A 26 -3.52 -2.16 2.85
CA VAL A 26 -3.20 -1.63 1.52
C VAL A 26 -4.05 -2.35 0.47
N GLU A 27 -4.81 -1.57 -0.30
CA GLU A 27 -5.52 -2.03 -1.49
C GLU A 27 -4.94 -1.31 -2.70
N ALA A 28 -4.43 -2.04 -3.69
CA ALA A 28 -3.87 -1.48 -4.92
C ALA A 28 -4.35 -2.23 -6.15
N GLY A 29 -4.49 -1.50 -7.26
CA GLY A 29 -5.03 -2.07 -8.48
C GLY A 29 -5.02 -1.15 -9.69
N ASN A 30 -5.66 -1.61 -10.75
CA ASN A 30 -5.77 -0.89 -12.02
C ASN A 30 -7.07 -0.09 -12.07
N MET A 31 -7.11 0.88 -12.99
CA MET A 31 -8.24 1.80 -13.20
C MET A 31 -8.52 2.66 -11.96
N PHE A 32 -7.48 3.02 -11.22
CA PHE A 32 -7.60 3.82 -9.99
C PHE A 32 -8.23 5.21 -10.27
N GLU A 33 -9.07 5.67 -9.35
CA GLU A 33 -9.91 6.88 -9.45
C GLU A 33 -10.96 6.88 -10.59
N THR A 34 -11.28 5.73 -11.16
CA THR A 34 -12.43 5.58 -12.08
C THR A 34 -13.44 4.58 -11.52
N ASP A 35 -14.65 4.56 -12.10
CA ASP A 35 -15.70 3.60 -11.75
C ASP A 35 -15.29 2.13 -12.04
N ASP A 36 -14.24 1.93 -12.83
CA ASP A 36 -13.70 0.62 -13.19
C ASP A 36 -12.57 0.16 -12.23
N TYR A 37 -12.32 0.86 -11.12
CA TYR A 37 -11.25 0.51 -10.19
C TYR A 37 -11.37 -0.94 -9.71
N PHE A 38 -10.30 -1.71 -9.92
CA PHE A 38 -10.24 -3.11 -9.55
C PHE A 38 -9.01 -3.39 -8.68
N PRO A 39 -9.18 -3.47 -7.34
CA PRO A 39 -8.10 -3.84 -6.44
C PRO A 39 -7.79 -5.32 -6.61
N PHE A 40 -6.52 -5.64 -6.87
CA PHE A 40 -6.06 -7.03 -7.00
C PHE A 40 -4.84 -7.33 -6.13
N PHE A 41 -4.21 -6.31 -5.55
CA PHE A 41 -3.21 -6.45 -4.51
C PHE A 41 -3.82 -5.95 -3.20
N ILE A 42 -4.08 -6.88 -2.29
CA ILE A 42 -4.66 -6.59 -0.98
C ILE A 42 -3.71 -7.19 0.06
N ALA A 43 -3.20 -6.35 0.95
CA ALA A 43 -2.22 -6.76 1.93
C ALA A 43 -2.52 -6.17 3.31
N ASP A 44 -2.49 -7.05 4.31
CA ASP A 44 -2.43 -6.68 5.71
C ASP A 44 -0.96 -6.75 6.17
N ILE A 45 -0.44 -5.62 6.63
CA ILE A 45 0.93 -5.53 7.15
C ILE A 45 0.89 -5.92 8.62
N THR A 46 1.51 -7.07 8.92
CA THR A 46 1.52 -7.62 10.28
C THR A 46 2.64 -7.06 11.14
N ASP A 47 3.76 -6.64 10.54
CA ASP A 47 4.94 -6.15 11.26
C ASP A 47 5.78 -5.21 10.40
N VAL A 48 6.48 -4.26 11.04
CA VAL A 48 7.44 -3.34 10.39
C VAL A 48 8.69 -3.25 11.25
N THR A 49 9.84 -3.61 10.68
CA THR A 49 11.14 -3.55 11.35
C THR A 49 12.09 -2.60 10.63
N PHE A 50 12.86 -1.83 11.40
CA PHE A 50 13.92 -0.97 10.86
C PHE A 50 15.29 -1.66 10.95
N PRO A 51 16.19 -1.44 9.97
CA PRO A 51 17.58 -1.89 10.08
C PRO A 51 18.21 -1.36 11.38
N GLN A 52 18.86 -2.24 12.13
CA GLN A 52 19.69 -1.82 13.25
C GLN A 52 21.07 -1.42 12.71
N PRO A 53 21.66 -0.32 13.18
CA PRO A 53 23.05 -0.02 12.82
C PRO A 53 23.96 -1.16 13.30
N ASP A 54 24.90 -1.56 12.45
CA ASP A 54 25.95 -2.49 12.83
C ASP A 54 26.70 -1.89 14.03
N ARG A 55 26.78 -2.67 15.11
CA ARG A 55 27.34 -2.24 16.39
C ARG A 55 28.87 -2.26 16.39
#